data_AF-A0A942SYH1-F1
#
_entry.id   AF-A0A942SYH1-F1
#
_cell.length_a   1.000
_cell.length_b   1.000
_cell.length_c   1.000
_cell.angle_alpha   90.00
_cell.angle_beta   90.00
_cell.angle_gamma   90.00
#
_symmetry.space_group_name_H-M   'P 1'
#
loop_
_entity.id
_entity.type
_entity.pdbx_description
1 polymer ?
#
loop_
_entity_poly.entity_id
_entity_poly.type
_entity_poly.pdbx_seq_one_letter_code
_entity_poly.pdbx_strand_id
1 'polypeptide(L)'
;MNDVDARMDRLRRAARYRYQQLVDSEIERGTLDPDEVREERRLLRAQDVGQHARTAIEEAERRGLFEGNPYHGKPLPGNDGRHDPDWWIKAKVEREGITGIAPPALALRKEDADLDEHLDALTTEQDVRDVLEDFNARVKEARRQLLGGPPVVTPLRDVDEEVLAWSSRREARIAEAARAAAAQAADSPAHPRRWWRPRRR
;
A
#
# COMPACT_ATOMS: atom_id res chain seq x y z
N MET A 1 27.38 10.00 22.28
CA MET A 1 26.09 10.20 21.59
C MET A 1 26.30 9.72 20.16
N ASN A 2 25.64 8.64 19.74
CA ASN A 2 25.96 7.99 18.46
C ASN A 2 25.43 8.82 17.28
N ASP A 3 26.15 8.83 16.16
CA ASP A 3 25.80 9.61 14.95
C ASP A 3 24.42 9.21 14.36
N VAL A 4 24.03 7.94 14.55
CA VAL A 4 22.70 7.43 14.21
C VAL A 4 21.60 8.10 15.05
N ASP A 5 21.81 8.29 16.35
CA ASP A 5 20.86 8.97 17.23
C ASP A 5 20.70 10.43 16.81
N ALA A 6 21.80 11.09 16.44
CA ALA A 6 21.78 12.48 15.97
C ALA A 6 21.06 12.64 14.62
N ARG A 7 21.18 11.65 13.72
CA ARG A 7 20.41 11.61 12.46
C ARG A 7 18.92 11.38 12.73
N MET A 8 18.58 10.41 13.58
CA MET A 8 17.19 10.12 13.95
C MET A 8 16.53 11.28 14.66
N ASP A 9 17.25 12.00 15.51
CA ASP A 9 16.73 13.22 16.15
C ASP A 9 16.51 14.36 15.16
N ARG A 10 17.36 14.50 14.13
CA ARG A 10 17.11 15.44 13.02
C ARG A 10 15.86 15.08 12.24
N LEU A 11 15.65 13.81 11.93
CA LEU A 11 14.45 13.33 11.25
C LEU A 11 13.18 13.53 12.09
N ARG A 12 13.23 13.22 13.39
CA ARG A 12 12.13 13.47 14.34
C ARG A 12 11.80 14.95 14.45
N ARG A 13 12.81 15.83 14.52
CA ARG A 13 12.61 17.28 14.50
C ARG A 13 11.99 17.76 13.20
N ALA A 14 12.46 17.28 12.05
CA ALA A 14 11.90 17.61 10.75
C ALA A 14 10.44 17.14 10.60
N ALA A 15 10.11 15.95 11.12
CA ALA A 15 8.75 15.43 11.12
C ALA A 15 7.82 16.26 12.02
N ARG A 16 8.27 16.61 13.24
CA ARG A 16 7.51 17.51 14.15
C ARG A 16 7.27 18.88 13.54
N TYR A 17 8.28 19.44 12.84
CA TYR A 17 8.16 20.71 12.17
C TYR A 17 7.16 20.66 11.00
N ARG A 18 7.23 19.62 10.15
CA ARG A 18 6.24 19.41 9.08
C ARG A 18 4.83 19.25 9.61
N TYR A 19 4.66 18.51 10.70
CA TYR A 19 3.36 18.36 11.35
C TYR A 19 2.84 19.70 11.90
N GLN A 20 3.70 20.51 12.53
CA GLN A 20 3.32 21.85 12.98
C GLN A 20 2.83 22.72 11.81
N GLN A 21 3.56 22.71 10.68
CA GLN A 21 3.17 23.49 9.50
C GLN A 21 1.83 23.02 8.90
N LEU A 22 1.55 21.71 8.93
CA LEU A 22 0.25 21.18 8.51
C LEU A 22 -0.87 21.73 9.40
N VAL A 23 -0.72 21.62 10.71
CA VAL A 23 -1.70 22.12 11.70
C VAL A 23 -1.92 23.62 11.53
N ASP A 24 -0.86 24.40 11.39
CA ASP A 24 -0.97 25.85 11.16
C ASP A 24 -1.74 26.16 9.86
N SER A 25 -1.47 25.41 8.78
CA SER A 25 -2.19 25.57 7.50
C SER A 25 -3.66 25.18 7.58
N GLU A 26 -4.03 24.22 8.42
CA GLU A 26 -5.41 23.80 8.62
C GLU A 26 -6.17 24.78 9.52
N ILE A 27 -5.49 25.40 10.48
CA ILE A 27 -6.03 26.52 11.25
C ILE A 27 -6.29 27.72 10.33
N GLU A 28 -5.35 28.07 9.44
CA GLU A 28 -5.54 29.15 8.46
C GLU A 28 -6.68 28.87 7.48
N ARG A 29 -6.89 27.61 7.10
CA ARG A 29 -8.04 27.17 6.28
C ARG A 29 -9.36 27.14 7.05
N GLY A 30 -9.33 27.34 8.37
CA GLY A 30 -10.50 27.29 9.25
C GLY A 30 -11.08 25.88 9.45
N THR A 31 -10.34 24.84 9.07
CA THR A 31 -10.75 23.43 9.28
C THR A 31 -10.46 22.94 10.69
N LEU A 32 -9.54 23.61 11.39
CA LEU A 32 -9.18 23.33 12.78
C LEU A 32 -9.34 24.59 13.62
N ASP A 33 -9.96 24.45 14.79
CA ASP A 33 -10.08 25.55 15.75
C ASP A 33 -8.75 25.71 16.53
N PRO A 34 -8.09 26.88 16.46
CA PRO A 34 -6.87 27.12 17.21
C PRO A 34 -7.02 27.02 18.73
N ASP A 35 -8.22 27.24 19.30
CA ASP A 35 -8.48 27.03 20.73
C ASP A 35 -8.54 25.54 21.08
N GLU A 36 -9.16 24.73 20.24
CA GLU A 36 -9.23 23.27 20.39
C GLU A 36 -7.82 22.65 20.33
N VAL A 37 -6.99 23.06 19.38
CA VAL A 37 -5.58 22.61 19.26
C VAL A 37 -4.74 23.02 20.47
N ARG A 38 -4.99 24.21 21.05
CA ARG A 38 -4.31 24.68 22.27
C ARG A 38 -4.69 23.83 23.48
N GLU A 39 -5.98 23.55 23.66
CA GLU A 39 -6.47 22.67 24.72
C GLU A 39 -5.91 21.25 24.55
N GLU A 40 -5.98 20.67 23.36
CA GLU A 40 -5.43 19.34 23.09
C GLU A 40 -3.93 19.23 23.44
N ARG A 41 -3.13 20.25 23.08
CA ARG A 41 -1.71 20.34 23.46
C ARG A 41 -1.48 20.47 24.96
N ARG A 42 -2.36 21.18 25.65
CA ARG A 42 -2.30 21.35 27.11
C ARG A 42 -2.59 20.03 27.80
N LEU A 43 -3.57 19.29 27.29
CA LEU A 43 -3.99 17.99 27.78
C LEU A 43 -2.89 16.93 27.56
N LEU A 44 -2.27 16.89 26.38
CA LEU A 44 -1.13 16.01 26.06
C LEU A 44 0.11 16.24 26.94
N ARG A 45 0.27 17.45 27.50
CA ARG A 45 1.38 17.80 28.40
C ARG A 45 1.06 17.61 29.88
N ALA A 46 -0.21 17.43 30.24
CA ALA A 46 -0.61 17.23 31.62
C ALA A 46 -0.11 15.85 32.10
N GLN A 47 0.35 15.77 33.35
CA GLN A 47 0.59 14.48 34.02
C GLN A 47 -0.71 13.64 34.15
N ASP A 48 -1.85 14.22 33.75
CA ASP A 48 -3.22 13.75 33.88
C ASP A 48 -3.89 13.37 32.55
N VAL A 49 -3.15 13.08 31.47
CA VAL A 49 -3.73 12.60 30.20
C VAL A 49 -4.76 11.47 30.43
N GLY A 50 -4.45 10.56 31.36
CA GLY A 50 -5.37 9.47 31.73
C GLY A 50 -6.66 9.92 32.41
N GLN A 51 -6.61 10.96 33.26
CA GLN A 51 -7.80 11.53 33.90
C GLN A 51 -8.67 12.25 32.88
N HIS A 52 -8.05 13.08 32.02
CA HIS A 52 -8.79 13.76 30.97
C HIS A 52 -9.45 12.79 29.99
N ALA A 53 -8.71 11.76 29.56
CA ALA A 53 -9.26 10.72 28.69
C ALA A 53 -10.47 10.02 29.34
N ARG A 54 -10.41 9.70 30.64
CA ARG A 54 -11.55 9.12 31.37
C ARG A 54 -12.76 10.03 31.38
N THR A 55 -12.59 11.31 31.73
CA THR A 55 -13.71 12.27 31.74
C THR A 55 -14.33 12.43 30.36
N ALA A 56 -13.52 12.48 29.30
CA ALA A 56 -14.01 12.55 27.93
C ALA A 56 -14.81 11.30 27.52
N ILE A 57 -14.36 10.11 27.93
CA ILE A 57 -15.07 8.84 27.70
C ILE A 57 -16.43 8.85 28.43
N GLU A 58 -16.46 9.22 29.71
CA GLU A 58 -17.69 9.28 30.51
C GLU A 58 -18.71 10.28 29.94
N GLU A 59 -18.25 11.40 29.38
CA GLU A 59 -19.11 12.35 28.69
C GLU A 59 -19.65 11.81 27.35
N ALA A 60 -18.80 11.14 26.57
CA ALA A 60 -19.21 10.49 25.32
C ALA A 60 -20.21 9.34 25.56
N GLU A 61 -20.05 8.56 26.64
CA GLU A 61 -21.00 7.54 27.09
C GLU A 61 -22.36 8.16 27.45
N ARG A 62 -22.38 9.24 28.25
CA ARG A 62 -23.62 9.96 28.58
C ARG A 62 -24.35 10.50 27.35
N ARG A 63 -23.61 10.86 26.30
CA ARG A 63 -24.15 11.32 25.02
C ARG A 63 -24.59 10.16 24.11
N GLY A 64 -24.37 8.91 24.51
CA GLY A 64 -24.73 7.74 23.71
C GLY A 64 -23.88 7.56 22.44
N LEU A 65 -22.69 8.17 22.37
CA LEU A 65 -21.84 8.13 21.16
C LEU A 65 -21.32 6.72 20.84
N PHE A 66 -21.38 5.80 21.80
CA PHE A 66 -20.96 4.40 21.64
C PHE A 66 -22.13 3.44 21.39
N GLU A 67 -23.37 3.94 21.36
CA GLU A 67 -24.56 3.12 21.06
C GLU A 67 -24.48 2.52 19.65
N GLY A 68 -24.80 1.24 19.52
CA GLY A 68 -24.70 0.51 18.26
C GLY A 68 -23.29 0.04 17.88
N ASN A 69 -22.29 0.17 18.78
CA ASN A 69 -20.99 -0.42 18.55
C ASN A 69 -21.10 -1.97 18.47
N PRO A 70 -20.75 -2.60 17.33
CA PRO A 70 -20.90 -4.05 17.15
C PRO A 70 -20.06 -4.90 18.12
N TYR A 71 -19.01 -4.29 18.69
CA TYR A 71 -18.09 -4.91 19.65
C TYR A 71 -18.30 -4.46 21.10
N HIS A 72 -19.37 -3.74 21.40
CA HIS A 72 -19.68 -3.34 22.78
C HIS A 72 -19.79 -4.56 23.69
N GLY A 73 -18.95 -4.63 24.73
CA GLY A 73 -18.89 -5.75 25.69
C GLY A 73 -18.38 -7.08 25.11
N LYS A 74 -17.97 -7.12 23.84
CA LYS A 74 -17.41 -8.32 23.20
C LYS A 74 -15.88 -8.25 23.18
N PRO A 75 -15.18 -9.40 23.20
CA PRO A 75 -13.74 -9.40 22.96
C PRO A 75 -13.43 -8.81 21.57
N LEU A 76 -12.31 -8.10 21.50
CA LEU A 76 -11.81 -7.55 20.23
C LEU A 76 -11.39 -8.72 19.32
N PRO A 77 -11.83 -8.75 18.05
CA PRO A 77 -11.41 -9.78 17.11
C PRO A 77 -9.89 -9.81 16.94
N GLY A 78 -9.30 -11.00 16.96
CA GLY A 78 -7.85 -11.17 16.74
C GLY A 78 -6.96 -10.80 17.94
N ASN A 79 -7.54 -10.34 19.05
CA ASN A 79 -6.82 -10.15 20.31
C ASN A 79 -7.06 -11.37 21.22
N ASP A 80 -6.26 -12.42 21.04
CA ASP A 80 -6.32 -13.68 21.78
C ASP A 80 -5.72 -13.60 23.20
N GLY A 81 -5.37 -12.39 23.66
CA GLY A 81 -4.78 -12.16 24.97
C GLY A 81 -3.28 -12.45 25.04
N ARG A 82 -2.63 -12.87 23.95
CA ARG A 82 -1.18 -12.70 23.83
C ARG A 82 -0.92 -11.20 23.73
N HIS A 83 -0.23 -10.65 24.72
CA HIS A 83 0.04 -9.23 24.81
C HIS A 83 0.95 -8.79 23.65
N ASP A 84 0.35 -8.50 22.50
CA ASP A 84 0.98 -7.86 21.37
C ASP A 84 0.69 -6.36 21.45
N PRO A 85 1.63 -5.49 21.84
CA PRO A 85 1.39 -4.05 21.92
C PRO A 85 0.99 -3.43 20.57
N ASP A 86 1.32 -4.10 19.45
CA ASP A 86 1.07 -3.61 18.10
C ASP A 86 -0.19 -4.24 17.45
N TRP A 87 -1.01 -4.97 18.23
CA TRP A 87 -2.20 -5.68 17.71
C TRP A 87 -3.13 -4.77 16.89
N TRP A 88 -3.35 -3.54 17.36
CA TRP A 88 -4.24 -2.57 16.73
C TRP A 88 -3.64 -1.98 15.45
N ILE A 89 -2.30 -1.87 15.38
CA ILE A 89 -1.58 -1.42 14.19
C ILE A 89 -1.76 -2.47 13.10
N LYS A 90 -1.53 -3.75 13.44
CA LYS A 90 -1.70 -4.88 12.50
C LYS A 90 -3.15 -4.96 12.01
N ALA A 91 -4.13 -4.88 12.91
CA ALA A 91 -5.54 -4.87 12.55
C ALA A 91 -5.91 -3.68 11.65
N LYS A 92 -5.31 -2.50 11.86
CA LYS A 92 -5.54 -1.34 11.00
C LYS A 92 -4.88 -1.49 9.64
N VAL A 93 -3.65 -1.99 9.58
CA VAL A 93 -2.95 -2.28 8.32
C VAL A 93 -3.76 -3.27 7.48
N GLU A 94 -4.26 -4.34 8.10
CA GLU A 94 -5.08 -5.34 7.42
C GLU A 94 -6.41 -4.77 6.94
N ARG A 95 -7.16 -4.06 7.81
CA ARG A 95 -8.47 -3.50 7.48
C ARG A 95 -8.41 -2.46 6.36
N GLU A 96 -7.41 -1.58 6.38
CA GLU A 96 -7.27 -0.51 5.38
C GLU A 96 -6.45 -0.96 4.17
N GLY A 97 -5.98 -2.21 4.14
CA GLY A 97 -5.15 -2.74 3.05
C GLY A 97 -3.84 -1.96 2.85
N ILE A 98 -3.21 -1.50 3.93
CA ILE A 98 -2.04 -0.62 3.84
C ILE A 98 -0.84 -1.42 3.34
N THR A 99 -0.31 -1.03 2.18
CA THR A 99 0.89 -1.63 1.57
C THR A 99 2.08 -0.66 1.62
N GLY A 100 3.29 -1.14 1.32
CA GLY A 100 4.49 -0.29 1.17
C GLY A 100 5.19 0.14 2.47
N ILE A 101 4.75 -0.32 3.64
CA ILE A 101 5.39 0.01 4.94
C ILE A 101 6.44 -1.04 5.35
N ALA A 102 6.57 -2.13 4.58
CA ALA A 102 7.49 -3.21 4.91
C ALA A 102 8.96 -2.73 4.86
N PRO A 103 9.84 -3.27 5.74
CA PRO A 103 11.28 -3.08 5.62
C PRO A 103 11.77 -3.44 4.21
N PRO A 104 12.80 -2.77 3.66
CA PRO A 104 13.26 -2.98 2.28
C PRO A 104 13.52 -4.44 1.93
N ALA A 105 14.10 -5.22 2.85
CA ALA A 105 14.37 -6.64 2.64
C ALA A 105 13.11 -7.50 2.43
N LEU A 106 11.99 -7.16 3.08
CA LEU A 106 10.73 -7.87 2.90
C LEU A 106 9.94 -7.34 1.70
N ALA A 107 9.98 -6.01 1.49
CA ALA A 107 9.37 -5.37 0.32
C ALA A 107 9.95 -5.94 -0.98
N LEU A 108 11.27 -6.02 -1.10
CA LEU A 108 11.94 -6.56 -2.29
C LEU A 108 11.67 -8.05 -2.52
N ARG A 109 11.47 -8.86 -1.46
CA ARG A 109 11.08 -10.27 -1.63
C ARG A 109 9.66 -10.41 -2.16
N LYS A 110 8.74 -9.56 -1.68
CA LYS A 110 7.37 -9.56 -2.20
C LYS A 110 7.36 -9.11 -3.66
N GLU A 111 8.07 -8.03 -3.96
CA GLU A 111 8.19 -7.52 -5.31
C GLU A 111 8.82 -8.55 -6.26
N ASP A 112 9.87 -9.25 -5.85
CA ASP A 112 10.49 -10.34 -6.63
C ASP A 112 9.52 -11.50 -6.91
N ALA A 113 8.61 -11.80 -5.97
CA ALA A 113 7.59 -12.83 -6.15
C ALA A 113 6.47 -12.39 -7.10
N ASP A 114 6.12 -11.10 -7.08
CA ASP A 114 5.08 -10.52 -7.92
C ASP A 114 5.64 -10.03 -9.29
N LEU A 115 6.97 -10.11 -9.49
CA LEU A 115 7.67 -9.48 -10.62
C LEU A 115 7.24 -10.05 -11.96
N ASP A 116 7.14 -11.37 -12.09
CA ASP A 116 6.73 -12.01 -13.34
C ASP A 116 5.33 -11.57 -13.80
N GLU A 117 4.37 -11.50 -12.86
CA GLU A 117 3.02 -11.01 -13.13
C GLU A 117 3.04 -9.53 -13.55
N HIS A 118 3.86 -8.73 -12.87
CA HIS A 118 4.02 -7.32 -13.22
C HIS A 118 4.60 -7.12 -14.63
N LEU A 119 5.64 -7.88 -14.99
CA LEU A 119 6.24 -7.82 -16.33
C LEU A 119 5.26 -8.30 -17.40
N ASP A 120 4.45 -9.32 -17.11
CA ASP A 120 3.46 -9.85 -18.03
C ASP A 120 2.32 -8.85 -18.35
N ALA A 121 2.13 -7.83 -17.50
CA ALA A 121 1.21 -6.73 -17.76
C ALA A 121 1.78 -5.66 -18.71
N LEU A 122 3.11 -5.62 -18.88
CA LEU A 122 3.79 -4.66 -19.76
C LEU A 122 3.71 -5.09 -21.23
N THR A 123 3.71 -4.09 -22.12
CA THR A 123 3.56 -4.31 -23.56
C THR A 123 4.83 -4.08 -24.37
N THR A 124 5.77 -3.29 -23.86
CA THR A 124 7.00 -2.94 -24.56
C THR A 124 8.22 -3.52 -23.86
N GLU A 125 9.22 -3.91 -24.65
CA GLU A 125 10.49 -4.42 -24.13
C GLU A 125 11.23 -3.37 -23.30
N GLN A 126 11.17 -2.09 -23.70
CA GLN A 126 11.84 -1.02 -22.98
C GLN A 126 11.29 -0.87 -21.57
N ASP A 127 9.96 -0.91 -21.39
CA ASP A 127 9.35 -0.82 -20.05
C ASP A 127 9.80 -2.00 -19.16
N VAL A 128 9.91 -3.20 -19.73
CA VAL A 128 10.39 -4.40 -19.02
C VAL A 128 11.83 -4.20 -18.56
N ARG A 129 12.71 -3.71 -19.44
CA ARG A 129 14.12 -3.43 -19.10
C ARG A 129 14.22 -2.37 -18.00
N ASP A 130 13.48 -1.28 -18.12
CA ASP A 130 13.49 -0.19 -17.15
C ASP A 130 13.06 -0.67 -15.74
N VAL A 131 12.00 -1.48 -15.66
CA VAL A 131 11.52 -2.07 -14.40
C VAL A 131 12.56 -3.00 -13.78
N LEU A 132 13.18 -3.87 -14.59
CA LEU A 132 14.22 -4.81 -14.12
C LEU A 132 15.48 -4.08 -13.64
N GLU A 133 15.89 -3.03 -14.35
CA GLU A 133 17.04 -2.20 -13.97
C GLU A 133 16.79 -1.44 -12.66
N ASP A 134 15.61 -0.84 -12.51
CA ASP A 134 15.21 -0.17 -11.26
C ASP A 134 15.14 -1.15 -10.08
N PHE A 135 14.51 -2.31 -10.28
CA PHE A 135 14.45 -3.37 -9.27
C PHE A 135 15.86 -3.79 -8.83
N ASN A 136 16.75 -4.07 -9.78
CA ASN A 136 18.13 -4.43 -9.50
C ASN A 136 18.91 -3.31 -8.80
N ALA A 137 18.66 -2.05 -9.14
CA ALA A 137 19.26 -0.90 -8.47
C ALA A 137 18.81 -0.82 -7.00
N ARG A 138 17.52 -1.01 -6.72
CA ARG A 138 16.97 -1.06 -5.35
C ARG A 138 17.51 -2.22 -4.53
N VAL A 139 17.66 -3.41 -5.13
CA VAL A 139 18.31 -4.55 -4.46
C VAL A 139 19.77 -4.24 -4.11
N LYS A 140 20.53 -3.65 -5.03
CA LYS A 140 21.92 -3.24 -4.79
C LYS A 140 22.01 -2.20 -3.67
N GLU A 141 21.14 -1.19 -3.70
CA GLU A 141 21.13 -0.15 -2.68
C GLU A 141 20.75 -0.71 -1.30
N ALA A 142 19.70 -1.52 -1.23
CA ALA A 142 19.29 -2.16 0.02
C ALA A 142 20.40 -3.02 0.65
N ARG A 143 21.22 -3.70 -0.17
CA ARG A 143 22.40 -4.43 0.30
C ARG A 143 23.53 -3.52 0.78
N ARG A 144 23.72 -2.36 0.14
CA ARG A 144 24.78 -1.37 0.48
C ARG A 144 24.47 -0.59 1.74
N GLN A 145 23.20 -0.35 2.01
CA GLN A 145 22.75 0.62 3.00
C GLN A 145 23.13 0.24 4.45
N LEU A 146 23.36 -1.06 4.74
CA LEU A 146 23.84 -1.59 6.04
C LEU A 146 23.10 -1.01 7.28
N LEU A 147 21.84 -0.56 7.14
CA LEU A 147 21.07 0.13 8.19
C LEU A 147 20.59 -0.80 9.33
N GLY A 148 21.16 -2.00 9.44
CA GLY A 148 20.62 -3.07 10.30
C GLY A 148 19.27 -3.59 9.80
N GLY A 149 18.83 -4.70 10.38
CA GLY A 149 17.60 -5.40 10.01
C GLY A 149 17.84 -6.74 9.29
N PRO A 150 16.76 -7.44 8.90
CA PRO A 150 16.86 -8.73 8.24
C PRO A 150 17.71 -8.67 6.97
N PRO A 151 18.55 -9.68 6.69
CA PRO A 151 19.41 -9.66 5.52
C PRO A 151 18.61 -9.62 4.21
N VAL A 152 19.08 -8.80 3.27
CA VAL A 152 18.56 -8.73 1.90
C VAL A 152 19.10 -9.92 1.11
N VAL A 153 18.30 -10.97 1.00
CA VAL A 153 18.64 -12.22 0.29
C VAL A 153 18.04 -12.29 -1.13
N THR A 154 17.22 -11.30 -1.51
CA THR A 154 16.60 -11.23 -2.84
C THR A 154 17.66 -11.21 -3.94
N PRO A 155 17.63 -12.12 -4.93
CA PRO A 155 18.62 -12.17 -6.00
C PRO A 155 18.49 -10.96 -6.94
N LEU A 156 19.54 -10.72 -7.74
CA LEU A 156 19.43 -9.84 -8.90
C LEU A 156 18.87 -10.64 -10.06
N ARG A 157 18.12 -9.97 -10.93
CA ARG A 157 17.54 -10.54 -12.15
C ARG A 157 18.43 -10.21 -13.34
N ASP A 158 18.71 -11.19 -14.19
CA ASP A 158 19.39 -10.93 -15.44
C ASP A 158 18.40 -10.28 -16.42
N VAL A 159 18.71 -9.08 -16.90
CA VAL A 159 17.78 -8.29 -17.70
C VAL A 159 17.52 -8.96 -19.05
N ASP A 160 18.55 -9.51 -19.68
CA ASP A 160 18.42 -10.10 -21.01
C ASP A 160 17.68 -11.44 -20.93
N GLU A 161 17.97 -12.27 -19.92
CA GLU A 161 17.25 -13.53 -19.72
C GLU A 161 15.75 -13.31 -19.44
N GLU A 162 15.42 -12.34 -18.59
CA GLU A 162 14.03 -12.05 -18.23
C GLU A 162 13.25 -11.43 -19.41
N VAL A 163 13.89 -10.59 -20.24
CA VAL A 163 13.27 -10.06 -21.46
C VAL A 163 12.94 -11.19 -22.45
N LEU A 164 13.85 -12.16 -22.62
CA LEU A 164 13.60 -13.32 -23.47
C LEU A 164 12.46 -14.19 -22.93
N ALA A 165 12.43 -14.41 -21.62
CA ALA A 165 11.36 -15.15 -20.95
C ALA A 165 10.00 -14.45 -21.11
N TRP A 166 9.94 -13.13 -20.88
CA TRP A 166 8.76 -12.30 -21.08
C TRP A 166 8.26 -12.35 -22.53
N SER A 167 9.15 -12.19 -23.52
CA SER A 167 8.77 -12.24 -24.94
C SER A 167 8.17 -13.60 -25.29
N SER A 168 8.77 -14.68 -24.81
CA SER A 168 8.28 -16.04 -25.01
C SER A 168 6.89 -16.25 -24.38
N ARG A 169 6.68 -15.79 -23.14
CA ARG A 169 5.36 -15.85 -22.46
C ARG A 169 4.31 -15.03 -23.21
N ARG A 170 4.68 -13.86 -23.73
CA ARG A 170 3.79 -12.99 -24.51
C ARG A 170 3.39 -13.62 -25.85
N GLU A 171 4.35 -14.19 -26.59
CA GLU A 171 4.08 -14.90 -27.84
C GLU A 171 3.14 -16.09 -27.63
N ALA A 172 3.36 -16.87 -26.57
CA ALA A 172 2.48 -17.98 -26.19
C ALA A 172 1.04 -17.50 -25.93
N ARG A 173 0.86 -16.43 -25.13
CA ARG A 173 -0.47 -15.83 -24.86
C ARG A 173 -1.16 -15.34 -26.13
N ILE A 174 -0.42 -14.69 -27.03
CA ILE A 174 -0.98 -14.21 -28.31
C ILE A 174 -1.41 -15.40 -29.19
N ALA A 175 -0.58 -16.45 -29.27
CA ALA A 175 -0.90 -17.64 -30.04
C ALA A 175 -2.13 -18.38 -29.48
N GLU A 176 -2.26 -18.49 -28.16
CA GLU A 176 -3.44 -19.06 -27.50
C GLU A 176 -4.70 -18.23 -27.75
N ALA A 177 -4.61 -16.91 -27.60
CA ALA A 177 -5.72 -16.00 -27.89
C ALA A 177 -6.17 -16.10 -29.36
N ALA A 178 -5.23 -16.21 -30.31
CA ALA A 178 -5.52 -16.41 -31.72
C ALA A 178 -6.22 -17.76 -31.99
N ARG A 179 -5.77 -18.85 -31.33
CA ARG A 179 -6.42 -20.17 -31.41
C ARG A 179 -7.83 -20.15 -30.84
N ALA A 180 -8.03 -19.50 -29.69
CA ALA A 180 -9.34 -19.34 -29.06
C ALA A 180 -10.29 -18.52 -29.95
N ALA A 181 -9.82 -17.43 -30.55
CA ALA A 181 -10.59 -16.63 -31.48
C ALA A 181 -10.98 -17.41 -32.74
N ALA A 182 -10.06 -18.22 -33.30
CA ALA A 182 -10.35 -19.07 -34.45
C ALA A 182 -11.40 -20.15 -34.12
N ALA A 183 -11.33 -20.76 -32.93
CA ALA A 183 -12.33 -21.72 -32.47
C ALA A 183 -13.71 -21.09 -32.29
N GLN A 184 -13.78 -19.89 -31.68
CA GLN A 184 -15.04 -19.15 -31.52
C GLN A 184 -15.65 -18.72 -32.87
N ALA A 185 -14.80 -18.35 -33.84
CA ALA A 185 -15.26 -18.02 -35.19
C ALA A 185 -15.81 -19.25 -35.93
N ALA A 186 -15.26 -20.44 -35.69
CA ALA A 186 -15.75 -21.69 -36.26
C ALA A 186 -17.09 -22.15 -35.63
N ASP A 187 -17.30 -21.87 -34.35
CA ASP A 187 -18.52 -22.25 -33.61
C ASP A 187 -19.67 -21.23 -33.76
N SER A 188 -19.36 -20.02 -34.24
CA SER A 188 -20.38 -18.99 -34.50
C SER A 188 -21.21 -19.34 -35.73
N PRO A 189 -22.54 -19.55 -35.62
CA PRO A 189 -23.38 -19.81 -36.78
C PRO A 189 -23.37 -18.60 -37.71
N ALA A 190 -22.96 -18.80 -38.97
CA ALA A 190 -22.97 -17.77 -39.99
C ALA A 190 -24.41 -17.27 -40.22
N HIS A 191 -24.79 -16.15 -39.60
CA HIS A 191 -26.06 -15.51 -39.91
C HIS A 191 -25.99 -14.93 -41.33
N PRO A 192 -26.79 -15.43 -42.29
CA PRO A 192 -26.74 -14.92 -43.64
C PRO A 192 -27.23 -13.48 -43.65
N ARG A 193 -26.32 -12.56 -44.01
CA ARG A 193 -26.62 -11.14 -44.15
C ARG A 193 -27.68 -11.00 -45.25
N ARG A 194 -28.93 -10.76 -44.85
CA ARG A 194 -30.05 -10.46 -45.75
C ARG A 194 -29.76 -9.14 -46.45
N TRP A 195 -29.22 -9.25 -47.66
CA TRP A 195 -29.00 -8.15 -48.58
C TRP A 195 -30.35 -7.66 -49.10
N TRP A 196 -30.61 -6.36 -48.92
CA TRP A 196 -31.79 -5.69 -49.42
C TRP A 196 -31.71 -5.60 -50.94
N ARG A 197 -32.67 -6.21 -51.65
CA ARG A 197 -32.86 -6.04 -53.09
C ARG A 197 -33.59 -4.72 -53.36
N PRO A 198 -33.03 -3.77 -54.14
CA PRO A 198 -33.81 -2.62 -54.58
C PRO A 198 -34.80 -3.05 -55.66
N ARG A 199 -36.10 -2.78 -55.43
CA ARG A 199 -37.15 -2.94 -56.45
C ARG A 199 -36.98 -1.85 -57.50
N ARG A 200 -36.76 -2.25 -58.75
CA ARG A 200 -36.84 -1.35 -59.91
C ARG A 200 -38.30 -0.99 -60.21
N ARG A 201 -38.57 0.28 -60.48
CA ARG A 201 -39.67 0.78 -61.30
C ARG A 201 -39.13 1.88 -62.19
#